data_AF-A0A0C2BRJ3-F1
#
_entry.id   AF-A0A0C2BRJ3-F1
#
_cell.length_a   1.000
_cell.length_b   1.000
_cell.length_c   1.000
_cell.angle_alpha   90.00
_cell.angle_beta   90.00
_cell.angle_gamma   90.00
#
_symmetry.space_group_name_H-M   'P 1'
#
loop_
_entity.id
_entity.type
_entity.pdbx_description
1 polymer ?
#
loop_
_entity_poly.entity_id
_entity_poly.type
_entity_poly.pdbx_seq_one_letter_code
_entity_poly.pdbx_strand_id
1 'polypeptide(L)'
;MSMSDRSASPDILQAMQDLDSMHLPDYSAMMSLLRQISLKLDDVIPRVQRLEAILPRMESLDNVGPELQQLRLDNELLLQHTGTIMAHSAPKSNCVFCSVEENRDSHYSSRCCKFADPVTRTVQASKLGLCLKCLKPSHGDDCKVACAAGFWEDAVVENIDEEYDRLVQHLRDSAKKAEGSRTTKRRLSYETLELIRQHGTPRIPANVRARKAVQRSDKRRPQGETSSSVGRSRRGRKKHSQRPP
;
A
#
# COMPACT_ATOMS: atom_id res chain seq x y z
N MET A 1 45.11 65.87 74.29
CA MET A 1 46.13 65.56 73.25
C MET A 1 47.39 65.19 74.03
N SER A 2 47.83 63.94 74.02
CA SER A 2 48.55 63.35 72.89
C SER A 2 48.37 61.83 72.89
N MET A 3 48.01 61.28 71.73
CA MET A 3 47.99 59.85 71.52
C MET A 3 49.43 59.40 71.31
N SER A 4 49.99 58.70 72.28
CA SER A 4 51.34 58.15 72.16
C SER A 4 51.34 57.08 71.07
N ASP A 5 52.11 57.35 70.02
CA ASP A 5 52.47 56.39 68.99
C ASP A 5 52.98 55.09 69.64
N ARG A 6 52.13 54.07 69.62
CA ARG A 6 52.55 52.69 69.87
C ARG A 6 53.20 52.19 68.60
N SER A 7 54.46 52.55 68.38
CA SER A 7 55.31 51.85 67.42
C SER A 7 55.33 50.38 67.84
N ALA A 8 54.84 49.48 66.98
CA ALA A 8 54.90 48.05 67.21
C ALA A 8 56.33 47.65 67.55
N SER A 9 56.50 46.83 68.59
CA SER A 9 57.83 46.36 69.01
C SER A 9 58.54 45.74 67.80
N PRO A 10 59.83 46.04 67.57
CA PRO A 10 60.59 45.44 66.47
C PRO A 10 60.52 43.91 66.47
N ASP A 11 60.41 43.28 67.64
CA ASP A 11 60.23 41.82 67.78
C ASP A 11 58.90 41.31 67.19
N ILE A 12 57.83 42.12 67.27
CA ILE A 12 56.52 41.78 66.73
C ILE A 12 56.54 41.90 65.21
N LEU A 13 57.18 42.95 64.68
CA LEU A 13 57.32 43.13 63.23
C LEU A 13 58.21 42.04 62.61
N GLN A 14 59.26 41.61 63.31
CA GLN A 14 60.11 40.50 62.89
C GLN A 14 59.34 39.17 62.92
N ALA A 15 58.56 38.90 63.98
CA ALA A 15 57.74 37.68 64.05
C ALA A 15 56.68 37.63 62.94
N MET A 16 56.09 38.77 62.57
CA MET A 16 55.15 38.87 61.44
C MET A 16 55.86 38.61 60.10
N GLN A 17 57.06 39.17 59.91
CA GLN A 17 57.86 38.90 58.70
C GLN A 17 58.35 37.46 58.63
N ASP A 18 58.68 36.81 59.75
CA ASP A 18 59.08 35.40 59.79
C ASP A 18 57.89 34.49 59.49
N LEU A 19 56.68 34.83 59.96
CA LEU A 19 55.42 34.14 59.62
C LEU A 19 55.05 34.31 58.14
N ASP A 20 55.21 35.51 57.57
CA ASP A 20 54.96 35.75 56.14
C ASP A 20 56.05 35.11 55.24
N SER A 21 57.27 34.93 55.78
CA SER A 21 58.40 34.26 55.11
C SER A 21 58.35 32.73 55.25
N MET A 22 57.54 32.19 56.16
CA MET A 22 57.22 30.76 56.25
C MET A 22 56.32 30.36 55.07
N HIS A 23 56.90 30.31 53.87
CA HIS A 23 56.29 29.62 52.74
C HIS A 23 56.34 28.12 53.02
N LEU A 24 55.30 27.58 53.70
CA LEU A 24 55.14 26.14 53.90
C LEU A 24 54.93 25.48 52.52
N PRO A 25 55.96 24.82 51.95
CA PRO A 25 55.91 24.31 50.58
C PRO A 25 54.80 23.27 50.40
N ASP A 26 54.45 22.59 51.50
CA ASP A 26 53.41 21.57 51.54
C ASP A 26 52.01 22.15 51.39
N TYR A 27 51.75 23.38 51.84
CA TYR A 27 50.43 24.01 51.68
C TYR A 27 50.18 24.43 50.23
N SER A 28 51.16 25.06 49.57
CA SER A 28 51.03 25.47 48.17
C SER A 28 50.96 24.27 47.22
N ALA A 29 51.74 23.21 47.50
CA ALA A 29 51.66 21.94 46.80
C ALA A 29 50.28 21.27 46.98
N MET A 30 49.76 21.23 48.21
CA MET A 30 48.43 20.69 48.51
C MET A 30 47.31 21.46 47.79
N MET A 31 47.37 22.80 47.79
CA MET A 31 46.40 23.63 47.07
C MET A 31 46.49 23.44 45.55
N SER A 32 47.69 23.22 45.01
CA SER A 32 47.90 22.92 43.59
C SER A 32 47.33 21.55 43.19
N LEU A 33 47.53 20.53 44.05
CA LEU A 33 46.94 19.20 43.88
C LEU A 33 45.42 19.24 43.94
N LEU A 34 44.83 19.94 44.91
CA LEU A 34 43.39 20.14 45.02
C LEU A 34 42.81 20.80 43.75
N ARG A 35 43.51 21.79 43.21
CA ARG A 35 43.11 22.46 41.95
C ARG A 35 43.18 21.52 40.75
N GLN A 36 44.23 20.70 40.65
CA GLN A 36 44.33 19.68 39.61
C GLN A 36 43.20 18.65 39.72
N ILE A 37 42.90 18.17 40.93
CA ILE A 37 41.81 17.24 41.18
C ILE A 37 40.47 17.86 40.77
N SER A 38 40.21 19.12 41.15
CA SER A 38 38.99 19.83 40.76
C SER A 38 38.83 19.90 39.24
N LEU A 39 39.89 20.29 38.51
CA LEU A 39 39.85 20.34 37.04
C LEU A 39 39.63 18.97 36.40
N LYS A 40 40.17 17.91 37.01
CA LYS A 40 39.94 16.53 36.55
C LYS A 40 38.51 16.08 36.83
N LEU A 41 37.92 16.48 37.96
CA LEU A 41 36.51 16.23 38.27
C LEU A 41 35.60 16.97 37.28
N ASP A 42 35.93 18.21 36.93
CA ASP A 42 35.20 19.00 35.93
C ASP A 42 35.18 18.33 34.54
N ASP A 43 36.22 17.56 34.17
CA ASP A 43 36.26 16.76 32.94
C ASP A 43 35.49 15.43 33.07
N VAL A 44 35.55 14.78 34.24
CA VAL A 44 34.94 13.46 34.45
C VAL A 44 33.42 13.54 34.64
N ILE A 45 32.91 14.56 35.33
CA ILE A 45 31.47 14.77 35.58
C ILE A 45 30.64 14.71 34.28
N PRO A 46 30.95 15.47 33.22
CA PRO A 46 30.16 15.42 31.98
C PRO A 46 30.30 14.08 31.26
N ARG A 47 31.39 13.32 31.47
CA ARG A 47 31.54 11.97 30.91
C ARG A 47 30.62 10.98 31.62
N VAL A 48 30.50 11.07 32.94
CA VAL A 48 29.58 10.26 33.73
C VAL A 48 28.13 10.58 33.38
N GLN A 49 27.77 11.86 33.28
CA GLN A 49 26.42 12.27 32.85
C GLN A 49 26.06 11.76 31.45
N ARG A 50 27.03 11.73 30.52
CA ARG A 50 26.83 11.12 29.19
C ARG A 50 26.60 9.61 29.27
N LEU A 51 27.26 8.90 30.18
CA LEU A 51 27.03 7.47 30.39
C LEU A 51 25.67 7.21 31.04
N GLU A 52 25.27 8.02 32.02
CA GLU A 52 23.95 7.94 32.65
C GLU A 52 22.83 8.17 31.62
N ALA A 53 23.01 9.10 30.68
CA ALA A 53 22.05 9.33 29.59
C ALA A 53 21.89 8.12 28.63
N ILE A 54 22.80 7.15 28.65
CA ILE A 54 22.72 5.94 27.83
C ILE A 54 21.94 4.82 28.55
N LEU A 55 21.88 4.83 29.89
CA LEU A 55 21.22 3.78 30.67
C LEU A 55 19.76 3.49 30.25
N PRO A 56 18.89 4.50 29.99
CA PRO A 56 17.51 4.23 29.58
C PRO A 56 17.41 3.57 28.20
N ARG A 57 18.40 3.78 27.33
CA ARG A 57 18.47 3.12 26.02
C ARG A 57 18.87 1.66 26.17
N MET A 58 19.69 1.34 27.18
CA MET A 58 20.08 -0.02 27.49
C MET A 58 18.90 -0.81 28.06
N GLU A 59 18.08 -0.21 28.92
CA GLU A 59 16.81 -0.80 29.38
C GLU A 59 15.83 -1.07 28.23
N SER A 60 15.81 -0.19 27.21
CA SER A 60 14.98 -0.45 26.02
C SER A 60 15.44 -1.67 25.20
N LEU A 61 16.70 -2.09 25.32
CA LEU A 61 17.24 -3.28 24.66
C LEU A 61 16.82 -4.58 25.35
N ASP A 62 16.34 -4.53 26.60
CA ASP A 62 15.85 -5.72 27.31
C ASP A 62 14.65 -6.36 26.61
N ASN A 63 13.87 -5.56 25.87
CA ASN A 63 12.73 -6.03 25.08
C ASN A 63 13.13 -6.72 23.77
N VAL A 64 14.34 -6.48 23.27
CA VAL A 64 14.81 -7.03 21.99
C VAL A 64 15.02 -8.54 22.06
N GLY A 65 15.44 -9.06 23.23
CA GLY A 65 15.60 -10.50 23.46
C GLY A 65 14.29 -11.27 23.28
N PRO A 66 13.23 -10.94 24.06
CA PRO A 66 11.91 -11.52 23.89
C PRO A 66 11.33 -11.35 22.49
N GLU A 67 11.47 -10.17 21.86
CA GLU A 67 11.00 -9.93 20.49
C GLU A 67 11.70 -10.83 19.46
N LEU A 68 13.03 -11.00 19.59
CA LEU A 68 13.79 -11.88 18.70
C LEU A 68 13.41 -13.35 18.89
N GLN A 69 13.14 -13.76 20.13
CA GLN A 69 12.65 -15.11 20.43
C GLN A 69 11.25 -15.33 19.84
N GLN A 70 10.35 -14.36 19.97
CA GLN A 70 9.02 -14.42 19.36
C GLN A 70 9.12 -14.51 17.84
N LEU A 71 9.97 -13.67 17.22
CA LEU A 71 10.18 -13.68 15.78
C LEU A 71 10.74 -15.02 15.27
N ARG A 72 11.58 -15.70 16.08
CA ARG A 72 12.07 -17.05 15.76
C ARG A 72 10.93 -18.07 15.74
N LEU A 73 10.08 -18.05 16.77
CA LEU A 73 8.92 -18.95 16.86
C LEU A 73 7.92 -18.69 15.72
N ASP A 74 7.66 -17.42 15.39
CA ASP A 74 6.78 -17.04 14.29
C ASP A 74 7.35 -17.51 12.94
N ASN A 75 8.66 -17.37 12.72
CA ASN A 75 9.31 -17.88 11.51
C ASN A 75 9.23 -19.41 11.41
N GLU A 76 9.43 -20.14 12.51
CA GLU A 76 9.28 -21.59 12.52
C GLU A 76 7.85 -22.02 12.18
N LEU A 77 6.85 -21.35 12.77
CA LEU A 77 5.44 -21.59 12.47
C LEU A 77 5.11 -21.28 11.01
N LEU A 78 5.62 -20.17 10.46
CA LEU A 78 5.46 -19.81 9.06
C LEU A 78 6.08 -20.85 8.14
N LEU A 79 7.27 -21.36 8.46
CA LEU A 79 7.92 -22.43 7.69
C LEU A 79 7.11 -23.73 7.73
N GLN A 80 6.55 -24.09 8.89
CA GLN A 80 5.67 -25.26 9.00
C GLN A 80 4.41 -25.09 8.15
N HIS A 81 3.70 -23.97 8.29
CA HIS A 81 2.48 -23.70 7.53
C HIS A 81 2.74 -23.65 6.02
N THR A 82 3.81 -22.98 5.59
CA THR A 82 4.17 -22.91 4.17
C THR A 82 4.54 -24.30 3.64
N GLY A 83 5.28 -25.12 4.40
CA GLY A 83 5.55 -26.50 4.06
C GLY A 83 4.29 -27.35 3.86
N THR A 84 3.32 -27.25 4.76
CA THR A 84 2.02 -27.94 4.63
C THR A 84 1.24 -27.46 3.40
N ILE A 85 1.20 -26.16 3.13
CA ILE A 85 0.54 -25.61 1.93
C ILE A 85 1.23 -26.10 0.66
N MET A 86 2.56 -26.12 0.63
CA MET A 86 3.34 -26.63 -0.50
C MET A 86 3.07 -28.12 -0.71
N ALA A 87 3.03 -28.93 0.35
CA ALA A 87 2.70 -30.35 0.25
C ALA A 87 1.26 -30.58 -0.29
N HIS A 88 0.27 -29.82 0.18
CA HIS A 88 -1.10 -29.94 -0.30
C HIS A 88 -1.33 -29.38 -1.71
N SER A 89 -0.52 -28.40 -2.12
CA SER A 89 -0.59 -27.81 -3.46
C SER A 89 0.29 -28.50 -4.47
N ALA A 90 1.13 -29.46 -4.02
CA ALA A 90 1.94 -30.29 -4.88
C ALA A 90 1.03 -31.06 -5.87
N PRO A 91 1.37 -31.04 -7.16
CA PRO A 91 0.60 -31.75 -8.17
C PRO A 91 0.72 -33.25 -7.95
N LYS A 92 -0.42 -33.94 -7.82
CA LYS A 92 -0.46 -35.42 -7.73
C LYS A 92 -0.06 -36.10 -9.04
N SER A 93 -0.21 -35.38 -10.15
CA SER A 93 0.17 -35.79 -11.50
C SER A 93 0.39 -34.55 -12.37
N ASN A 94 1.21 -34.69 -13.41
CA ASN A 94 1.41 -33.64 -14.40
C ASN A 94 0.11 -33.29 -15.14
N CYS A 95 0.03 -32.06 -15.65
CA CYS A 95 -1.03 -31.62 -16.53
C CYS A 95 -1.07 -32.49 -17.80
N VAL A 96 -2.25 -33.04 -18.11
CA VAL A 96 -2.46 -33.88 -19.31
C VAL A 96 -2.64 -33.04 -20.58
N PHE A 97 -2.89 -31.74 -20.43
CA PHE A 97 -3.17 -30.83 -21.55
C PHE A 97 -1.91 -30.13 -22.10
N CYS A 98 -0.84 -30.08 -21.31
CA CYS A 98 0.43 -29.44 -21.66
C CYS A 98 1.49 -30.51 -21.97
N SER A 99 2.40 -30.20 -22.90
CA SER A 99 3.60 -31.03 -23.06
C SER A 99 4.51 -30.91 -21.83
N VAL A 100 5.50 -31.79 -21.72
CA VAL A 100 6.47 -31.77 -20.62
C VAL A 100 7.23 -30.43 -20.58
N GLU A 101 7.54 -29.86 -21.74
CA GLU A 101 8.26 -28.59 -21.87
C GLU A 101 7.39 -27.37 -21.50
N GLU A 102 6.08 -27.46 -21.73
CA GLU A 102 5.11 -26.43 -21.38
C GLU A 102 4.76 -26.45 -19.88
N ASN A 103 4.90 -27.60 -19.21
CA ASN A 103 4.55 -27.79 -17.80
C ASN A 103 5.72 -27.48 -16.83
N ARG A 104 6.30 -26.28 -16.92
CA ARG A 104 7.52 -25.91 -16.16
C ARG A 104 7.29 -25.73 -14.66
N ASP A 105 6.10 -25.30 -14.27
CA ASP A 105 5.66 -25.16 -12.89
C ASP A 105 5.01 -26.43 -12.34
N SER A 106 5.07 -27.53 -13.12
CA SER A 106 4.52 -28.85 -12.81
C SER A 106 3.02 -28.85 -12.48
N HIS A 107 2.24 -27.83 -12.85
CA HIS A 107 0.82 -27.74 -12.52
C HIS A 107 0.02 -28.98 -12.97
N TYR A 108 -1.11 -29.23 -12.29
CA TYR A 108 -2.07 -30.28 -12.68
C TYR A 108 -3.14 -29.73 -13.62
N SER A 109 -3.81 -30.60 -14.38
CA SER A 109 -4.78 -30.24 -15.45
C SER A 109 -5.87 -29.25 -15.00
N SER A 110 -6.22 -29.25 -13.72
CA SER A 110 -7.23 -28.34 -13.16
C SER A 110 -6.77 -26.91 -12.92
N ARG A 111 -5.45 -26.71 -12.77
CA ARG A 111 -4.82 -25.39 -12.61
C ARG A 111 -4.12 -24.92 -13.88
N CYS A 112 -4.37 -25.58 -15.01
CA CYS A 112 -3.79 -25.20 -16.28
C CYS A 112 -4.27 -23.80 -16.68
N CYS A 113 -3.36 -22.84 -16.81
CA CYS A 113 -3.71 -21.48 -17.22
C CYS A 113 -4.04 -21.37 -18.72
N LYS A 114 -3.52 -22.30 -19.55
CA LYS A 114 -3.83 -22.41 -20.99
C LYS A 114 -5.27 -22.87 -21.24
N PHE A 115 -5.80 -23.70 -20.34
CA PHE A 115 -7.17 -24.21 -20.34
C PHE A 115 -7.80 -23.94 -18.96
N ALA A 116 -8.00 -22.66 -18.64
CA ALA A 116 -8.41 -22.25 -17.30
C ALA A 116 -9.88 -22.58 -17.00
N ASP A 117 -10.76 -22.41 -17.99
CA ASP A 117 -12.18 -22.64 -17.83
C ASP A 117 -12.55 -24.12 -18.01
N PRO A 118 -13.63 -24.60 -17.35
CA PRO A 118 -14.06 -25.98 -17.48
C PRO A 118 -14.43 -26.39 -18.91
N VAL A 119 -14.96 -25.48 -19.72
CA VAL A 119 -15.44 -25.76 -21.07
C VAL A 119 -14.27 -26.06 -22.00
N THR A 120 -13.23 -25.21 -21.99
CA THR A 120 -12.01 -25.44 -22.79
C THR A 120 -11.26 -26.70 -22.36
N ARG A 121 -11.29 -27.06 -21.07
CA ARG A 121 -10.76 -28.33 -20.58
C ARG A 121 -11.52 -29.54 -21.12
N THR A 122 -12.85 -29.47 -21.15
CA THR A 122 -13.68 -30.54 -21.71
C THR A 122 -13.42 -30.69 -23.21
N VAL A 123 -13.42 -29.59 -23.97
CA VAL A 123 -13.13 -29.62 -25.41
C VAL A 123 -11.74 -30.21 -25.68
N GLN A 124 -10.73 -29.81 -24.90
CA GLN A 124 -9.38 -30.33 -25.05
C GLN A 124 -9.27 -31.81 -24.65
N ALA A 125 -9.96 -32.23 -23.59
CA ALA A 125 -10.02 -33.64 -23.21
C ALA A 125 -10.68 -34.49 -24.30
N SER A 126 -11.78 -34.04 -24.88
CA SER A 126 -12.44 -34.73 -26.01
C SER A 126 -11.53 -34.78 -27.24
N LYS A 127 -10.83 -33.69 -27.56
CA LYS A 127 -9.87 -33.64 -28.67
C LYS A 127 -8.71 -34.63 -28.50
N LEU A 128 -8.29 -34.85 -27.26
CA LEU A 128 -7.24 -35.81 -26.89
C LEU A 128 -7.78 -37.23 -26.69
N GLY A 129 -9.08 -37.47 -26.91
CA GLY A 129 -9.71 -38.78 -26.72
C GLY A 129 -9.63 -39.26 -25.27
N LEU A 130 -9.80 -38.35 -24.30
CA LEU A 130 -9.74 -38.66 -22.88
C LEU A 130 -11.14 -38.82 -22.29
N CYS A 131 -11.29 -39.73 -21.33
CA CYS A 131 -12.48 -39.80 -20.51
C CYS A 131 -12.60 -38.53 -19.65
N LEU A 132 -13.76 -37.87 -19.70
CA LEU A 132 -14.01 -36.62 -18.96
C LEU A 132 -14.01 -36.80 -17.43
N LYS A 133 -14.16 -38.04 -16.93
CA LYS A 133 -14.21 -38.31 -15.48
C LYS A 133 -12.84 -38.61 -14.89
N CYS A 134 -11.98 -39.34 -15.61
CA CYS A 134 -10.67 -39.77 -15.08
C CYS A 134 -9.46 -39.18 -15.83
N LEU A 135 -9.68 -38.46 -16.94
CA LEU A 135 -8.64 -37.88 -17.82
C LEU A 135 -7.61 -38.90 -18.34
N LYS A 136 -7.99 -40.17 -18.41
CA LYS A 136 -7.23 -41.25 -19.06
C LYS A 136 -7.74 -41.46 -20.50
N PRO A 137 -7.01 -42.17 -21.37
CA PRO A 137 -7.50 -42.53 -22.71
C PRO A 137 -8.91 -43.13 -22.64
N SER A 138 -9.75 -42.80 -23.63
CA SER A 138 -11.15 -43.16 -23.66
C SER A 138 -11.31 -44.67 -23.51
N HIS A 139 -11.98 -45.06 -22.45
CA HIS A 139 -12.55 -46.38 -22.25
C HIS A 139 -14.06 -46.21 -22.28
N GLY A 140 -14.78 -47.26 -22.66
CA GLY A 140 -16.24 -47.28 -22.56
C GLY A 140 -16.73 -47.23 -21.11
N ASP A 141 -17.75 -48.02 -20.80
CA ASP A 141 -18.41 -48.00 -19.50
C ASP A 141 -17.55 -48.53 -18.32
N ASP A 142 -16.37 -49.09 -18.61
CA ASP A 142 -15.45 -49.70 -17.65
C ASP A 142 -14.63 -48.71 -16.78
N CYS A 143 -15.11 -47.48 -16.64
CA CYS A 143 -14.43 -46.48 -15.81
C CYS A 143 -14.51 -46.85 -14.32
N LYS A 144 -13.40 -47.38 -13.77
CA LYS A 144 -13.29 -47.74 -12.34
C LYS A 144 -13.42 -46.55 -11.36
N VAL A 145 -13.23 -45.32 -11.84
CA VAL A 145 -13.63 -44.12 -11.09
C VAL A 145 -15.13 -44.02 -11.29
N ALA A 146 -15.93 -44.24 -10.22
CA ALA A 146 -17.39 -44.30 -10.25
C ALA A 146 -17.98 -43.26 -11.21
N CYS A 147 -18.20 -43.69 -12.45
CA CYS A 147 -18.96 -42.99 -13.42
C CYS A 147 -20.40 -43.22 -12.98
N ALA A 148 -21.02 -42.27 -12.28
CA ALA A 148 -22.48 -42.19 -12.35
C ALA A 148 -22.81 -41.99 -13.84
N ALA A 149 -23.08 -43.09 -14.51
CA ALA A 149 -23.69 -43.12 -15.83
C ALA A 149 -25.12 -42.59 -15.64
N GLY A 150 -25.55 -41.70 -16.54
CA GLY A 150 -26.96 -41.35 -16.67
C GLY A 150 -27.48 -40.09 -15.98
N PHE A 151 -26.79 -38.94 -15.98
CA PHE A 151 -27.48 -37.65 -15.76
C PHE A 151 -27.22 -36.57 -16.82
N TRP A 152 -26.28 -36.76 -17.74
CA TRP A 152 -25.91 -35.75 -18.74
C TRP A 152 -26.11 -36.22 -20.17
N GLU A 153 -26.90 -37.27 -20.39
CA GLU A 153 -27.26 -37.71 -21.74
C GLU A 153 -28.40 -36.83 -22.27
N ASP A 154 -28.09 -36.20 -23.41
CA ASP A 154 -28.92 -35.40 -24.32
C ASP A 154 -29.47 -34.06 -23.81
N ALA A 155 -30.00 -33.96 -22.59
CA ALA A 155 -30.65 -32.71 -22.16
C ALA A 155 -29.69 -31.53 -21.87
N VAL A 156 -28.45 -31.81 -21.46
CA VAL A 156 -27.49 -30.72 -21.12
C VAL A 156 -26.67 -30.27 -22.32
N VAL A 157 -26.35 -31.17 -23.25
CA VAL A 157 -25.68 -30.78 -24.49
C VAL A 157 -26.61 -29.91 -25.32
N GLU A 158 -27.89 -30.30 -25.43
CA GLU A 158 -28.93 -29.45 -26.04
C GLU A 158 -29.09 -28.11 -25.29
N ASN A 159 -29.11 -28.10 -23.95
CA ASN A 159 -29.21 -26.86 -23.18
C ASN A 159 -27.99 -25.91 -23.34
N ILE A 160 -26.78 -26.43 -23.60
CA ILE A 160 -25.60 -25.59 -23.84
C ILE A 160 -25.63 -25.01 -25.25
N ASP A 161 -25.99 -25.82 -26.25
CA ASP A 161 -26.13 -25.35 -27.63
C ASP A 161 -27.30 -24.35 -27.75
N GLU A 162 -28.42 -24.60 -27.06
CA GLU A 162 -29.56 -23.67 -26.98
C GLU A 162 -29.21 -22.37 -26.26
N GLU A 163 -28.49 -22.42 -25.12
CA GLU A 163 -28.07 -21.20 -24.42
C GLU A 163 -27.00 -20.43 -25.22
N TYR A 164 -26.16 -21.12 -26.00
CA TYR A 164 -25.23 -20.50 -26.95
C TYR A 164 -25.99 -19.81 -28.09
N ASP A 165 -26.95 -20.49 -28.73
CA ASP A 165 -27.78 -19.94 -29.79
C ASP A 165 -28.64 -18.78 -29.29
N ARG A 166 -29.18 -18.87 -28.07
CA ARG A 166 -29.92 -17.79 -27.41
C ARG A 166 -29.04 -16.56 -27.16
N LEU A 167 -27.80 -16.77 -26.71
CA LEU A 167 -26.83 -15.69 -26.53
C LEU A 167 -26.46 -15.04 -27.86
N VAL A 168 -26.18 -15.83 -28.90
CA VAL A 168 -25.88 -15.35 -30.25
C VAL A 168 -27.06 -14.54 -30.82
N GLN A 169 -28.30 -15.02 -30.62
CA GLN A 169 -29.50 -14.34 -31.08
C GLN A 169 -29.72 -13.01 -30.34
N HIS A 170 -29.56 -13.01 -29.01
CA HIS A 170 -29.67 -11.78 -28.21
C HIS A 170 -28.63 -10.72 -28.62
N LEU A 171 -27.41 -11.13 -28.95
CA LEU A 171 -26.37 -10.23 -29.45
C LEU A 171 -26.73 -9.66 -30.84
N ARG A 172 -27.29 -10.48 -31.75
CA ARG A 172 -27.77 -10.02 -33.06
C ARG A 172 -28.92 -9.01 -32.93
N ASP A 173 -29.89 -9.28 -32.08
CA ASP A 173 -31.04 -8.39 -31.86
C ASP A 173 -30.60 -7.08 -31.21
N SER A 174 -29.66 -7.15 -30.26
CA SER A 174 -29.04 -5.98 -29.64
C SER A 174 -28.28 -5.12 -30.66
N ALA A 175 -27.51 -5.76 -31.55
CA ALA A 175 -26.81 -5.07 -32.64
C ALA A 175 -27.80 -4.39 -33.61
N LYS A 176 -28.86 -5.10 -34.02
CA LYS A 176 -29.90 -4.58 -34.91
C LYS A 176 -30.66 -3.40 -34.30
N LYS A 177 -30.95 -3.45 -33.00
CA LYS A 177 -31.57 -2.33 -32.26
C LYS A 177 -30.64 -1.12 -32.16
N ALA A 178 -29.34 -1.35 -31.92
CA ALA A 178 -28.34 -0.29 -31.91
C ALA A 178 -28.17 0.37 -33.30
N GLU A 179 -28.24 -0.40 -34.37
CA GLU A 179 -28.24 0.11 -35.75
C GLU A 179 -29.50 0.92 -36.08
N GLY A 180 -30.69 0.45 -35.69
CA GLY A 180 -31.93 1.19 -35.87
C GLY A 180 -31.89 2.55 -35.16
N SER A 181 -31.38 2.60 -33.93
CA SER A 181 -31.17 3.85 -33.18
C SER A 181 -30.20 4.80 -33.88
N ARG A 182 -29.07 4.28 -34.41
CA ARG A 182 -28.12 5.06 -35.20
C ARG A 182 -28.75 5.63 -36.47
N THR A 183 -29.56 4.84 -37.17
CA THR A 183 -30.26 5.26 -38.40
C THR A 183 -31.30 6.34 -38.13
N THR A 184 -32.10 6.20 -37.07
CA THR A 184 -33.08 7.23 -36.66
C THR A 184 -32.40 8.51 -36.24
N LYS A 185 -31.29 8.43 -35.48
CA LYS A 185 -30.50 9.62 -35.11
C LYS A 185 -29.92 10.32 -36.34
N ARG A 186 -29.43 9.56 -37.34
CA ARG A 186 -28.95 10.12 -38.62
C ARG A 186 -30.06 10.81 -39.39
N ARG A 187 -31.25 10.20 -39.50
CA ARG A 187 -32.41 10.80 -40.19
C ARG A 187 -32.85 12.10 -39.51
N LEU A 188 -33.04 12.08 -38.19
CA LEU A 188 -33.41 13.27 -37.42
C LEU A 188 -32.34 14.36 -37.51
N SER A 189 -31.05 13.99 -37.55
CA SER A 189 -29.99 14.96 -37.74
C SER A 189 -30.04 15.61 -39.13
N TYR A 190 -30.33 14.83 -40.18
CA TYR A 190 -30.49 15.37 -41.53
C TYR A 190 -31.70 16.29 -41.63
N GLU A 191 -32.83 15.89 -41.03
CA GLU A 191 -34.06 16.68 -41.00
C GLU A 191 -33.87 17.98 -40.20
N THR A 192 -33.16 17.93 -39.07
CA THR A 192 -32.79 19.13 -38.29
C THR A 192 -31.87 20.07 -39.08
N LEU A 193 -30.89 19.53 -39.80
CA LEU A 193 -30.02 20.34 -40.66
C LEU A 193 -30.79 20.98 -41.81
N GLU A 194 -31.75 20.27 -42.41
CA GLU A 194 -32.58 20.80 -43.48
C GLU A 194 -33.54 21.89 -42.97
N LEU A 195 -34.10 21.73 -41.77
CA LEU A 195 -34.88 22.78 -41.11
C LEU A 195 -34.04 24.04 -40.85
N ILE A 196 -32.79 23.90 -40.38
CA ILE A 196 -31.88 25.05 -40.21
C ILE A 196 -31.60 25.74 -41.55
N ARG A 197 -31.44 24.97 -42.63
CA ARG A 197 -31.20 25.49 -43.98
C ARG A 197 -32.42 26.22 -44.54
N GLN A 198 -33.62 25.71 -44.29
CA GLN A 198 -34.90 26.31 -44.71
C GLN A 198 -35.23 27.58 -43.92
N HIS A 199 -34.97 27.60 -42.61
CA HIS A 199 -35.33 28.73 -41.77
C HIS A 199 -34.34 29.89 -41.84
N GLY A 200 -33.10 29.67 -42.29
CA GLY A 200 -32.07 30.69 -42.27
C GLY A 200 -31.76 31.15 -40.84
N THR A 201 -30.56 31.66 -40.59
CA THR A 201 -30.29 32.30 -39.29
C THR A 201 -31.18 33.54 -39.17
N PRO A 202 -31.92 33.75 -38.07
CA PRO A 202 -32.65 35.00 -37.86
C PRO A 202 -31.63 36.14 -37.89
N ARG A 203 -31.69 36.97 -38.94
CA ARG A 203 -30.88 38.19 -39.00
C ARG A 203 -31.31 39.06 -37.82
N ILE A 204 -30.42 39.20 -36.85
CA ILE A 204 -30.60 40.15 -35.74
C ILE A 204 -30.78 41.55 -36.36
N PRO A 205 -31.88 42.26 -36.09
CA PRO A 205 -32.08 43.61 -36.59
C PRO A 205 -30.95 44.54 -36.09
N ALA A 206 -30.40 45.35 -36.98
CA ALA A 206 -29.28 46.25 -36.69
C ALA A 206 -29.54 47.25 -35.55
N ASN A 207 -30.80 47.43 -35.14
CA ASN A 207 -31.18 48.32 -34.05
C ASN A 207 -30.84 47.80 -32.64
N VAL A 208 -30.55 46.50 -32.46
CA VAL A 208 -30.11 45.94 -31.17
C VAL A 208 -28.61 46.17 -30.94
N ARG A 209 -27.82 46.43 -32.01
CA ARG A 209 -26.40 46.81 -31.89
C ARG A 209 -26.19 48.20 -31.30
N ALA A 210 -27.15 49.10 -31.45
CA ALA A 210 -27.00 50.50 -31.04
C ALA A 210 -27.27 50.78 -29.56
N ARG A 211 -27.83 49.84 -28.79
CA ARG A 211 -28.19 50.07 -27.38
C ARG A 211 -27.20 49.58 -26.33
N LYS A 212 -26.15 48.83 -26.69
CA LYS A 212 -25.13 48.39 -25.71
C LYS A 212 -23.85 49.23 -25.70
N ALA A 213 -23.72 50.23 -26.56
CA ALA A 213 -22.60 51.17 -26.57
C ALA A 213 -22.76 52.36 -25.58
N VAL A 214 -23.91 52.50 -24.89
CA VAL A 214 -24.24 53.69 -24.08
C VAL A 214 -24.13 53.48 -22.56
N GLN A 215 -23.72 52.30 -22.06
CA GLN A 215 -23.47 52.11 -20.61
C GLN A 215 -22.14 51.40 -20.37
N ARG A 216 -21.06 52.06 -20.77
CA ARG A 216 -19.69 51.75 -20.32
C ARG A 216 -19.27 52.53 -19.07
N SER A 217 -20.20 53.22 -18.41
CA SER A 217 -19.87 54.17 -17.35
C SER A 217 -20.92 54.19 -16.25
N ASP A 218 -20.94 53.19 -15.37
CA ASP A 218 -21.08 53.45 -13.93
C ASP A 218 -20.94 52.18 -13.05
N LYS A 219 -20.05 52.29 -12.05
CA LYS A 219 -19.91 51.49 -10.80
C LYS A 219 -19.46 50.01 -10.84
N ARG A 220 -18.19 49.83 -10.41
CA ARG A 220 -17.52 48.59 -9.92
C ARG A 220 -18.12 48.15 -8.55
N ARG A 221 -18.19 46.86 -8.16
CA ARG A 221 -17.18 46.04 -7.38
C ARG A 221 -17.95 45.00 -6.47
N PRO A 222 -17.41 43.86 -5.91
CA PRO A 222 -16.48 42.79 -6.35
C PRO A 222 -16.82 41.29 -5.93
N GLN A 223 -15.88 40.36 -6.23
CA GLN A 223 -15.52 39.06 -5.60
C GLN A 223 -16.34 37.79 -5.94
N GLY A 224 -15.78 36.62 -6.28
CA GLY A 224 -14.40 36.13 -6.48
C GLY A 224 -14.43 34.96 -7.51
N GLU A 225 -13.41 34.73 -8.36
CA GLU A 225 -12.19 33.97 -8.05
C GLU A 225 -12.50 32.62 -7.36
N THR A 226 -12.11 31.43 -7.82
CA THR A 226 -11.09 31.00 -8.78
C THR A 226 -11.39 29.56 -9.24
N SER A 227 -10.95 29.27 -10.46
CA SER A 227 -10.56 27.95 -10.93
C SER A 227 -9.47 27.34 -10.05
N SER A 228 -9.54 26.03 -9.75
CA SER A 228 -8.44 25.10 -10.07
C SER A 228 -8.73 23.68 -9.57
N SER A 229 -8.41 22.73 -10.44
CA SER A 229 -7.83 21.41 -10.14
C SER A 229 -7.44 21.12 -8.69
N VAL A 230 -7.73 19.91 -8.23
CA VAL A 230 -6.75 18.91 -7.74
C VAL A 230 -7.55 17.73 -7.16
N GLY A 231 -7.13 16.51 -7.51
CA GLY A 231 -7.77 15.28 -7.08
C GLY A 231 -7.54 14.90 -5.62
N ARG A 232 -8.18 13.81 -5.22
CA ARG A 232 -7.90 12.90 -4.09
C ARG A 232 -9.04 11.87 -4.12
N SER A 233 -8.81 10.57 -4.32
CA SER A 233 -8.16 9.63 -3.39
C SER A 233 -8.81 9.59 -2.01
N ARG A 234 -9.03 8.35 -1.52
CA ARG A 234 -9.51 7.88 -0.19
C ARG A 234 -11.00 7.50 -0.19
N ARG A 235 -11.45 6.43 0.47
CA ARG A 235 -10.85 5.41 1.35
C ARG A 235 -11.94 4.34 1.57
N GLY A 236 -11.54 3.09 1.79
CA GLY A 236 -12.47 2.01 2.11
C GLY A 236 -13.08 2.04 3.52
N ARG A 237 -13.82 0.94 3.78
CA ARG A 237 -14.00 0.22 5.06
C ARG A 237 -15.35 0.36 5.80
N LYS A 238 -16.08 -0.77 5.88
CA LYS A 238 -16.85 -1.27 7.05
C LYS A 238 -17.18 -2.74 6.75
N LYS A 239 -16.56 -3.76 7.38
CA LYS A 239 -16.78 -4.31 8.74
C LYS A 239 -18.26 -4.40 9.13
N HIS A 240 -18.82 -5.60 9.00
CA HIS A 240 -19.93 -6.07 9.83
C HIS A 240 -19.43 -7.26 10.66
N SER A 241 -19.53 -7.12 11.98
CA SER A 241 -19.55 -8.21 12.94
C SER A 241 -20.62 -7.83 13.96
N GLN A 242 -21.56 -8.73 14.23
CA GLN A 242 -22.17 -8.94 15.54
C GLN A 242 -23.08 -10.18 15.51
N ARG A 243 -22.74 -11.15 16.37
CA ARG A 243 -23.61 -12.11 17.09
C ARG A 243 -23.97 -11.43 18.45
N PRO A 244 -24.83 -11.95 19.36
CA PRO A 244 -25.59 -13.21 19.41
C PRO A 244 -27.07 -12.97 19.84
N PRO A 245 -27.87 -13.95 20.35
CA PRO A 245 -27.65 -14.71 21.60
C PRO A 245 -27.27 -16.19 21.42
#